data_AF-A0A533W268-F1
#
_entry.id   AF-A0A533W268-F1
#
_cell.length_a   1.000
_cell.length_b   1.000
_cell.length_c   1.000
_cell.angle_alpha   90.00
_cell.angle_beta   90.00
_cell.angle_gamma   90.00
#
_symmetry.space_group_name_H-M   'P 1'
#
loop_
_entity.id
_entity.type
_entity.pdbx_description
1 polymer ?
#
loop_
_entity_poly.entity_id
_entity_poly.type
_entity_poly.pdbx_seq_one_letter_code
_entity_poly.pdbx_strand_id
1 'polypeptide(L)' 'MTEQRLGHSQASQKGESLPPRTRNFLINRCEACGRQMSLQEGDVLFERRWYHGPCWKMAGNGRARDEIAWASSLEPDAT' A
#
# COMPACT_ATOMS: atom_id res chain seq x y z
N MET A 1 40.80 -51.96 -10.64
CA MET A 1 39.34 -51.90 -10.86
C MET A 1 38.68 -52.01 -9.50
N THR A 2 38.24 -50.89 -8.94
CA THR A 2 37.43 -50.88 -7.71
C THR A 2 36.41 -49.77 -7.85
N GLU A 3 35.23 -50.21 -8.25
CA GLU A 3 34.00 -49.44 -8.35
C GLU A 3 33.56 -49.01 -6.94
N GLN A 4 33.26 -47.74 -6.72
CA GLN A 4 32.44 -47.34 -5.58
C GLN A 4 31.28 -46.46 -6.04
N ARG A 5 30.11 -47.03 -5.76
CA ARG A 5 28.80 -46.77 -6.33
C ARG A 5 28.13 -45.62 -5.57
N LEU A 6 27.43 -44.79 -6.34
CA LEU A 6 26.62 -43.67 -5.90
C LEU A 6 25.63 -44.05 -4.78
N GLY A 7 25.55 -43.20 -3.75
CA GLY A 7 24.53 -43.23 -2.72
C GLY A 7 23.81 -41.88 -2.64
N HIS A 8 23.00 -41.57 -3.65
CA HIS A 8 22.09 -40.41 -3.61
C HIS A 8 20.86 -40.79 -2.77
N SER A 9 20.87 -40.48 -1.47
CA SER A 9 19.70 -40.57 -0.62
C SER A 9 18.77 -39.38 -0.89
N GLN A 10 17.87 -39.50 -1.88
CA GLN A 10 16.72 -38.60 -1.97
C GLN A 10 15.65 -39.06 -0.97
N ALA A 11 15.58 -38.37 0.16
CA ALA A 11 14.43 -38.46 1.05
C ALA A 11 13.19 -37.90 0.34
N SER A 12 12.30 -38.80 -0.11
CA SER A 12 11.00 -38.46 -0.67
C SER A 12 10.09 -37.93 0.45
N GLN A 13 10.12 -36.62 0.66
CA GLN A 13 9.16 -35.93 1.52
C GLN A 13 7.89 -35.71 0.71
N LYS A 14 6.94 -36.64 0.82
CA LYS A 14 5.59 -36.51 0.26
C LYS A 14 4.80 -35.54 1.14
N GLY A 15 5.13 -34.25 1.03
CA GLY A 15 4.38 -33.17 1.68
C GLY A 15 3.00 -33.06 1.05
N GLU A 16 1.97 -33.43 1.79
CA GLU A 16 0.59 -33.11 1.44
C GLU A 16 0.46 -31.58 1.37
N SER A 17 0.37 -31.05 0.16
CA SER A 17 0.21 -29.62 -0.07
C SER A 17 -1.23 -29.24 0.28
N LEU A 18 -1.41 -28.56 1.40
CA LEU A 18 -2.68 -27.93 1.73
C LEU A 18 -3.08 -26.98 0.59
N PRO A 19 -4.35 -26.99 0.14
CA PRO A 19 -4.79 -26.09 -0.91
C PRO A 19 -4.59 -24.63 -0.47
N PRO A 20 -4.05 -23.76 -1.34
CA PRO A 20 -3.84 -22.37 -1.00
C PRO A 20 -5.17 -21.71 -0.63
N ARG A 21 -5.29 -21.28 0.62
CA ARG A 21 -6.43 -20.47 1.08
C ARG A 21 -6.18 -19.03 0.65
N THR A 22 -6.90 -18.56 -0.36
CA THR A 22 -6.89 -17.14 -0.74
C THR A 22 -7.67 -16.33 0.29
N ARG A 23 -7.04 -15.30 0.85
CA ARG A 23 -7.73 -14.29 1.67
C ARG A 23 -8.24 -13.20 0.73
N ASN A 24 -9.54 -12.92 0.78
CA ASN A 24 -10.12 -11.78 0.07
C ASN A 24 -9.85 -10.52 0.90
N PHE A 25 -8.95 -9.66 0.41
CA PHE A 25 -8.76 -8.33 0.98
C PHE A 25 -9.67 -7.36 0.25
N LEU A 26 -10.46 -6.59 1.01
CA LEU A 26 -11.20 -5.46 0.44
C LEU A 26 -10.19 -4.36 0.15
N ILE A 27 -9.89 -4.17 -1.13
CA ILE A 27 -8.98 -3.11 -1.55
C ILE A 27 -9.82 -1.88 -1.87
N ASN A 28 -9.59 -0.80 -1.12
CA ASN A 28 -10.30 0.46 -1.31
C ASN A 28 -10.11 0.98 -2.74
N ARG A 29 -11.09 1.71 -3.25
CA ARG A 29 -11.01 2.40 -4.54
C ARG A 29 -11.01 3.90 -4.32
N CYS A 30 -10.28 4.61 -5.17
CA CYS A 30 -10.31 6.05 -5.20
C CYS A 30 -11.67 6.52 -5.70
N GLU A 31 -12.33 7.39 -4.95
CA GLU A 31 -13.65 7.91 -5.31
C GLU A 31 -13.63 8.72 -6.61
N ALA A 32 -12.56 9.48 -6.84
CA ALA A 32 -12.45 10.37 -7.98
C ALA A 32 -12.13 9.66 -9.32
N CYS A 33 -11.38 8.55 -9.31
CA CYS A 33 -11.01 7.86 -10.56
C CYS A 33 -11.44 6.38 -10.62
N GLY A 34 -12.05 5.84 -9.56
CA GLY A 34 -12.52 4.45 -9.48
C GLY A 34 -11.41 3.38 -9.40
N ARG A 35 -10.14 3.76 -9.59
CA ARG A 35 -8.99 2.84 -9.54
C ARG A 35 -8.70 2.39 -8.11
N GLN A 36 -8.19 1.17 -8.00
CA GLN A 36 -7.77 0.58 -6.74
C GLN A 36 -6.70 1.43 -6.04
N MET A 37 -6.77 1.50 -4.72
CA MET A 37 -5.82 2.20 -3.86
C MET A 37 -4.72 1.26 -3.39
N SER A 38 -3.48 1.71 -3.48
CA SER A 38 -2.30 1.08 -2.86
C SER A 38 -1.90 1.72 -1.52
N LEU A 39 -2.60 2.79 -1.11
CA LEU A 39 -2.37 3.54 0.14
C LEU A 39 -0.93 4.05 0.25
N GLN A 40 -0.58 5.01 -0.59
CA GLN A 40 0.74 5.64 -0.61
C GLN A 40 0.75 6.93 0.23
N GLU A 41 1.94 7.42 0.57
CA GLU A 41 2.09 8.73 1.19
C GLU A 41 1.42 9.81 0.31
N GLY A 42 0.61 10.66 0.95
CA GLY A 42 -0.15 11.71 0.28
C GLY A 42 -1.52 11.29 -0.25
N ASP A 43 -1.92 10.01 -0.15
CA ASP A 43 -3.32 9.62 -0.31
C ASP A 43 -4.19 10.18 0.82
N VAL A 44 -5.44 10.50 0.52
CA VAL A 44 -6.33 11.24 1.42
C VAL A 44 -7.57 10.41 1.75
N LEU A 45 -7.90 10.35 3.04
CA LEU A 45 -9.19 9.87 3.54
C LEU A 45 -10.03 11.08 3.96
N PHE A 46 -11.12 11.35 3.25
CA PHE A 46 -12.04 12.45 3.54
C PHE A 46 -13.48 11.97 3.49
N GLU A 47 -14.29 12.29 4.50
CA GLU A 47 -15.68 11.84 4.63
C GLU A 47 -15.88 10.33 4.36
N ARG A 48 -14.96 9.51 4.89
CA ARG A 48 -14.94 8.04 4.71
C ARG A 48 -14.72 7.58 3.26
N ARG A 49 -14.25 8.47 2.38
CA ARG A 49 -13.90 8.17 0.98
C ARG A 49 -12.41 8.32 0.76
N TRP A 50 -11.83 7.41 -0.02
CA TRP A 50 -10.41 7.39 -0.33
C TRP A 50 -10.12 8.12 -1.64
N TYR A 51 -9.01 8.85 -1.68
CA TYR A 51 -8.54 9.57 -2.85
C TYR A 51 -7.04 9.40 -3.04
N HIS A 52 -6.59 9.20 -4.28
CA HIS A 52 -5.17 9.37 -4.59
C HIS A 52 -4.77 10.83 -4.34
N GLY A 53 -3.56 11.08 -3.86
CA GLY A 53 -3.06 12.45 -3.67
C GLY A 53 -3.27 13.37 -4.89
N PRO A 54 -2.91 12.96 -6.12
CA PRO A 54 -3.20 13.74 -7.33
C PRO A 54 -4.70 13.93 -7.61
N CYS A 55 -5.50 12.88 -7.40
CA CYS A 55 -6.94 12.95 -7.60
C CYS A 55 -7.60 13.92 -6.62
N TRP A 56 -7.15 13.93 -5.37
CA TRP A 56 -7.60 14.88 -4.36
C TRP A 56 -7.27 16.32 -4.75
N LYS A 57 -6.04 16.58 -5.21
CA LYS A 57 -5.63 17.92 -5.69
C LYS A 57 -6.45 18.40 -6.89
N MET A 58 -6.76 17.52 -7.84
CA MET A 58 -7.57 17.86 -9.02
C MET A 58 -9.05 18.06 -8.69
N ALA A 59 -9.63 17.20 -7.83
CA ALA A 59 -11.01 17.34 -7.37
C ALA A 59 -11.18 18.54 -6.42
N GLY A 60 -10.13 18.89 -5.67
CA GLY A 60 -10.09 19.92 -4.64
C GLY A 60 -9.82 21.34 -5.13
N ASN A 61 -9.76 21.58 -6.44
CA ASN A 61 -9.58 22.94 -6.99
C ASN A 61 -10.70 23.93 -6.61
N GLY A 62 -11.75 23.47 -5.91
CA GLY A 62 -12.79 24.33 -5.30
C GLY A 62 -12.85 24.35 -3.77
N ARG A 63 -12.04 23.60 -3.02
CA ARG A 63 -12.19 23.52 -1.53
C ARG A 63 -10.91 23.41 -0.71
N ALA A 64 -9.73 23.19 -1.28
CA ALA A 64 -8.55 22.80 -0.51
C ALA A 64 -7.31 23.68 -0.73
N ARG A 65 -7.47 25.01 -0.83
CA ARG A 65 -6.32 25.92 -1.00
C ARG A 65 -6.09 26.98 0.07
N ASP A 66 -6.77 26.94 1.21
CA ASP A 66 -6.61 28.02 2.21
C ASP A 66 -6.42 27.61 3.69
N GLU A 67 -6.41 26.33 4.05
CA GLU A 67 -6.32 25.96 5.49
C GLU A 67 -4.96 25.41 5.95
N ILE A 68 -3.90 25.51 5.12
CA ILE A 68 -2.52 25.12 5.51
C ILE A 68 -1.59 26.36 5.62
N ALA A 69 -2.11 27.58 5.54
CA ALA A 69 -1.31 28.80 5.72
C ALA A 69 -1.08 29.19 7.20
N TRP A 70 -1.82 28.64 8.16
CA TRP A 70 -1.77 29.12 9.56
C TRP A 70 -0.67 28.50 10.43
N ALA A 71 -0.01 27.42 9.99
CA ALA A 71 1.01 26.74 10.80
C ALA A 71 2.42 27.33 10.66
N SER A 72 2.62 28.35 9.81
CA SER A 72 3.94 28.95 9.55
C SER A 72 4.16 30.34 10.16
N SER A 73 3.23 30.84 10.98
CA SER A 73 3.35 32.17 11.63
C SER A 73 3.79 32.14 13.10
N LEU A 74 4.42 31.06 13.57
CA LEU A 74 5.16 31.09 14.84
C LEU A 74 6.59 31.56 14.57
N GLU A 75 6.71 32.87 14.44
CA GLU A 75 7.98 33.62 14.47
C GLU A 75 8.78 33.20 15.72
N PRO A 76 10.10 32.92 15.60
CA PRO A 76 10.99 33.01 16.74
C PRO A 76 11.46 34.47 16.87
N ASP A 77 10.66 35.33 17.51
CA ASP A 77 11.13 36.60 18.05
C ASP A 77 11.26 36.49 19.57
N ALA A 78 12.49 36.40 20.05
CA ALA A 78 12.91 37.08 21.27
C ALA A 78 14.44 37.09 21.32
N THR A 79 14.94 38.32 21.42
CA THR A 79 16.33 38.80 21.52
C THR A 79 17.15 38.15 22.63
#